data_AF-A0A964YNV4-F1
#
_entry.id   AF-A0A964YNV4-F1
#
_cell.length_a   1.000
_cell.length_b   1.000
_cell.length_c   1.000
_cell.angle_alpha   90.00
_cell.angle_beta   90.00
_cell.angle_gamma   90.00
#
_symmetry.space_group_name_H-M   'P 1'
#
loop_
_entity.id
_entity.type
_entity.pdbx_description
1 polymer ?
#
loop_
_entity_poly.entity_id
_entity_poly.type
_entity_poly.pdbx_seq_one_letter_code
_entity_poly.pdbx_strand_id
1 'polypeptide(L)'
;LIKGYVWNHTVSYMKDHHPEVKRIMITPMPFTSFYWYILAETDNEFIVANRSIFNREMDEKPRIIDRGLLRIDSLKWQGRSQNQNLHVVTNDYCWIENRGDTLRVYDLRFGFTGKFTNNRIDQPLMGFQLIQRNRLIQRSKSFRGVDWEAVDFKTYLKYVFGLG
;
A
#
# COMPACT_ATOMS: atom_id res chain seq x y z
N LEU A 1 11.63 20.00 -7.67
CA LEU A 1 12.92 19.38 -8.04
C LEU A 1 13.01 17.93 -7.54
N ILE A 2 13.06 17.65 -6.22
CA ILE A 2 13.19 16.27 -5.69
C ILE A 2 12.05 15.34 -6.13
N LYS A 3 10.78 15.74 -5.96
CA LYS A 3 9.64 14.89 -6.38
C LYS A 3 9.67 14.55 -7.88
N GLY A 4 10.06 15.49 -8.73
CA GLY A 4 10.16 15.27 -10.18
C GLY A 4 11.29 14.30 -10.55
N TYR A 5 12.44 14.43 -9.87
CA TYR A 5 13.54 13.47 -9.99
C TYR A 5 13.10 12.05 -9.61
N VAL A 6 12.50 11.89 -8.43
CA VAL A 6 12.00 10.58 -7.97
C VAL A 6 10.94 10.02 -8.92
N TRP A 7 10.02 10.87 -9.37
CA TRP A 7 8.96 10.48 -10.29
C TRP A 7 9.52 9.92 -11.59
N ASN A 8 10.38 10.68 -12.28
CA ASN A 8 10.89 10.27 -13.60
C ASN A 8 11.68 8.97 -13.54
N HIS A 9 12.58 8.83 -12.56
CA HIS A 9 13.37 7.62 -12.38
C HIS A 9 12.50 6.41 -12.01
N THR A 10 11.55 6.59 -11.08
CA THR A 10 10.68 5.50 -10.64
C THR A 10 9.77 5.04 -11.77
N VAL A 11 9.16 5.97 -12.52
CA VAL A 11 8.26 5.63 -13.62
C VAL A 11 9.03 4.91 -14.73
N SER A 12 10.26 5.35 -15.05
CA SER A 12 11.11 4.62 -16.01
C SER A 12 11.37 3.20 -15.52
N TYR A 13 11.90 3.06 -14.30
CA TYR A 13 12.21 1.74 -13.71
C TYR A 13 11.00 0.80 -13.75
N MET A 14 9.83 1.28 -13.30
CA MET A 14 8.61 0.47 -13.26
C MET A 14 8.16 0.06 -14.66
N LYS A 15 8.22 0.96 -15.65
CA LYS A 15 7.84 0.61 -17.02
C LYS A 15 8.82 -0.36 -17.69
N ASP A 16 10.10 -0.24 -17.37
CA ASP A 16 11.16 -1.08 -17.97
C ASP A 16 11.11 -2.52 -17.41
N HIS A 17 10.76 -2.68 -16.13
CA HIS A 17 10.76 -3.99 -15.44
C HIS A 17 9.36 -4.61 -15.30
N HIS A 18 8.31 -3.79 -15.36
CA HIS A 18 6.90 -4.16 -15.19
C HIS A 18 6.04 -3.44 -16.24
N PRO A 19 6.21 -3.78 -17.54
CA PRO A 19 5.56 -3.08 -18.66
C PRO A 19 4.01 -3.11 -18.60
N GLU A 20 3.43 -4.03 -17.85
CA GLU A 20 1.99 -4.17 -17.61
C GLU A 20 1.42 -3.16 -16.59
N VAL A 21 2.26 -2.37 -15.92
CA VAL A 21 1.83 -1.36 -14.95
C VAL A 21 0.99 -0.27 -15.62
N LYS A 22 -0.22 -0.07 -15.08
CA LYS A 22 -1.19 0.91 -15.61
C LYS A 22 -1.19 2.21 -14.84
N ARG A 23 -1.04 2.14 -13.51
CA ARG A 23 -1.04 3.30 -12.62
C ARG A 23 0.10 3.21 -11.63
N ILE A 24 0.65 4.37 -11.29
CA ILE A 24 1.73 4.50 -10.32
C ILE A 24 1.39 5.65 -9.37
N MET A 25 1.53 5.39 -8.08
CA MET A 25 1.48 6.37 -7.02
C MET A 25 2.84 6.41 -6.32
N ILE A 26 3.35 7.62 -6.09
CA ILE A 26 4.62 7.85 -5.43
C ILE A 26 4.40 8.86 -4.31
N THR A 27 4.64 8.44 -3.06
CA THR A 27 4.43 9.25 -1.86
C THR A 27 5.67 9.23 -0.99
N PRO A 28 6.00 10.34 -0.31
CA PRO A 28 7.10 10.31 0.65
C PRO A 28 6.69 9.39 1.82
N MET A 29 7.65 8.61 2.31
CA MET A 29 7.46 7.90 3.57
C MET A 29 7.42 8.91 4.73
N PRO A 30 6.71 8.62 5.83
CA PRO A 30 6.63 9.48 7.00
C PRO A 30 7.99 10.00 7.50
N PHE A 31 7.99 11.20 8.07
CA PHE A 31 9.15 11.85 8.69
C PHE A 31 10.29 12.26 7.74
N THR A 32 10.16 12.10 6.42
CA THR A 32 11.23 12.48 5.48
C THR A 32 10.71 12.80 4.08
N SER A 33 11.45 13.62 3.33
CA SER A 33 11.27 13.82 1.89
C SER A 33 12.29 13.05 1.04
N PHE A 34 13.13 12.23 1.67
CA PHE A 34 14.28 11.56 1.05
C PHE A 34 14.08 10.06 0.87
N TYR A 35 13.00 9.51 1.41
CA TYR A 35 12.63 8.11 1.29
C TYR A 35 11.20 8.01 0.81
N TRP A 36 10.97 7.25 -0.24
CA TRP A 36 9.71 7.26 -0.98
C TRP A 36 9.10 5.87 -1.02
N TYR A 37 7.78 5.84 -0.90
CA TYR A 37 6.92 4.70 -1.12
C TYR A 37 6.40 4.75 -2.54
N ILE A 38 6.49 3.61 -3.21
CA ILE A 38 6.08 3.45 -4.60
C ILE A 38 5.05 2.34 -4.62
N LEU A 39 3.88 2.65 -5.17
CA LEU A 39 2.78 1.72 -5.35
C LEU A 39 2.36 1.76 -6.81
N ALA A 40 2.64 0.68 -7.52
CA ALA A 40 2.19 0.47 -8.89
C ALA A 40 1.07 -0.58 -8.92
N GLU A 41 0.24 -0.51 -9.95
CA GLU A 41 -0.91 -1.38 -10.13
C GLU A 41 -0.97 -1.92 -11.56
N THR A 42 -1.22 -3.23 -11.65
CA THR A 42 -1.57 -3.97 -12.87
C THR A 42 -3.03 -4.45 -12.74
N ASP A 43 -3.54 -5.18 -13.74
CA ASP A 43 -4.90 -5.75 -13.63
C ASP A 43 -5.03 -6.76 -12.48
N ASN A 44 -3.94 -7.47 -12.18
CA ASN A 44 -3.96 -8.60 -11.25
C ASN A 44 -3.13 -8.35 -9.99
N GLU A 45 -2.22 -7.37 -9.99
CA GLU A 45 -1.22 -7.23 -8.94
C GLU A 45 -1.07 -5.77 -8.48
N PHE A 46 -0.65 -5.62 -7.23
CA PHE A 46 0.02 -4.42 -6.76
C PHE A 46 1.51 -4.69 -6.61
N ILE A 47 2.31 -3.71 -7.01
CA ILE A 47 3.76 -3.74 -6.93
C ILE A 47 4.18 -2.64 -5.97
N VAL A 48 4.79 -3.04 -4.86
CA VAL A 48 5.17 -2.14 -3.77
C VAL A 48 6.67 -2.10 -3.66
N ALA A 49 7.25 -0.91 -3.70
CA ALA A 49 8.67 -0.72 -3.54
C ALA A 49 8.97 0.53 -2.70
N ASN A 50 10.23 0.65 -2.30
CA ASN A 50 10.75 1.82 -1.65
C ASN A 50 12.01 2.31 -2.35
N ARG A 51 12.27 3.61 -2.21
CA ARG A 51 13.46 4.23 -2.77
C ARG A 51 13.98 5.36 -1.90
N SER A 52 15.25 5.30 -1.54
CA SER A 52 16.04 6.45 -1.11
C SER A 52 16.48 7.30 -2.29
N ILE A 53 16.42 8.63 -2.15
CA ILE A 53 16.97 9.52 -3.17
C ILE A 53 18.49 9.47 -3.25
N PHE A 54 19.16 8.93 -2.23
CA PHE A 54 20.61 8.82 -2.19
C PHE A 54 21.12 7.56 -2.90
N ASN A 55 20.23 6.61 -3.20
CA ASN A 55 20.54 5.40 -3.93
C ASN A 55 20.35 5.60 -5.45
N ARG A 56 21.28 5.02 -6.22
CA ARG A 56 21.21 5.02 -7.70
C ARG A 56 20.12 4.07 -8.20
N GLU A 57 19.94 2.94 -7.53
CA GLU A 57 18.96 1.91 -7.86
C GLU A 57 17.82 1.88 -6.82
N MET A 58 16.83 1.01 -7.05
CA MET A 58 15.79 0.74 -6.06
C MET A 58 16.41 -0.02 -4.89
N ASP A 59 15.97 0.27 -3.67
CA ASP A 59 16.66 -0.24 -2.47
C ASP A 59 16.54 -1.75 -2.34
N GLU A 60 15.42 -2.32 -2.79
CA GLU A 60 15.09 -3.74 -2.62
C GLU A 60 14.22 -4.25 -3.77
N LYS A 61 14.14 -5.59 -3.87
CA LYS A 61 13.18 -6.26 -4.75
C LYS A 61 11.75 -5.82 -4.40
N PRO A 62 10.94 -5.39 -5.39
CA PRO A 62 9.55 -5.03 -5.15
C PRO A 62 8.75 -6.18 -4.53
N ARG A 63 7.87 -5.86 -3.60
CA ARG A 63 6.83 -6.76 -3.10
C ARG A 63 5.70 -6.82 -4.13
N ILE A 64 5.36 -8.03 -4.54
CA ILE A 64 4.19 -8.29 -5.39
C ILE A 64 3.04 -8.78 -4.51
N ILE A 65 1.85 -8.21 -4.71
CA ILE A 65 0.63 -8.57 -4.00
C ILE A 65 -0.41 -8.94 -5.05
N ASP A 66 -0.84 -10.20 -5.06
CA ASP A 66 -1.99 -10.62 -5.85
C ASP A 66 -3.25 -9.93 -5.33
N ARG A 67 -3.93 -9.19 -6.21
CA ARG A 67 -5.18 -8.49 -5.90
C ARG A 67 -6.30 -9.48 -5.57
N GLY A 68 -6.19 -10.74 -5.99
CA GLY A 68 -7.19 -11.80 -5.83
C GLY A 68 -8.44 -11.54 -6.68
N LEU A 69 -9.55 -12.22 -6.38
CA LEU A 69 -10.82 -12.05 -7.10
C LEU A 69 -11.77 -11.03 -6.46
N LEU A 70 -11.59 -10.71 -5.18
CA LEU A 70 -12.45 -9.76 -4.49
C LEU A 70 -12.10 -8.33 -4.90
N ARG A 71 -13.12 -7.58 -5.33
CA ARG A 71 -13.03 -6.18 -5.77
C ARG A 71 -14.10 -5.35 -5.09
N ILE A 72 -13.90 -4.04 -5.03
CA ILE A 72 -14.87 -3.10 -4.43
C ILE A 72 -16.26 -3.29 -5.07
N ASP A 73 -16.33 -3.43 -6.40
CA ASP A 73 -17.59 -3.65 -7.13
C ASP A 73 -18.33 -4.93 -6.73
N SER A 74 -17.60 -5.96 -6.27
CA SER A 74 -18.19 -7.23 -5.85
C SER A 74 -18.83 -7.19 -4.45
N LEU A 75 -18.59 -6.11 -3.69
CA LEU A 75 -19.07 -5.96 -2.32
C LEU A 75 -20.57 -5.68 -2.30
N LYS A 76 -21.29 -6.47 -1.50
CA LYS A 76 -22.75 -6.34 -1.31
C LYS A 76 -23.04 -5.79 0.08
N TRP A 77 -23.83 -4.73 0.14
CA TRP A 77 -24.14 -4.03 1.38
C TRP A 77 -25.56 -4.31 1.83
N GLN A 78 -25.78 -4.40 3.14
CA GLN A 78 -27.11 -4.31 3.72
C GLN A 78 -27.60 -2.86 3.55
N GLY A 79 -28.58 -2.63 2.68
CA GLY A 79 -29.09 -1.29 2.38
C GLY A 79 -28.26 -0.57 1.33
N ARG A 80 -27.96 0.72 1.53
CA ARG A 80 -27.29 1.55 0.52
C ARG A 80 -25.84 1.10 0.31
N SER A 81 -25.51 0.75 -0.93
CA SER A 81 -24.14 0.43 -1.34
C SER A 81 -23.19 1.60 -1.08
N GLN A 82 -22.00 1.28 -0.56
CA GLN A 82 -20.91 2.23 -0.35
C GLN A 82 -19.77 2.05 -1.36
N ASN A 83 -19.93 1.22 -2.39
CA ASN A 83 -18.86 0.92 -3.35
C ASN A 83 -18.31 2.19 -4.00
N GLN A 84 -19.17 3.09 -4.48
CA GLN A 84 -18.74 4.36 -5.08
C GLN A 84 -17.90 5.21 -4.11
N ASN A 85 -18.29 5.27 -2.83
CA ASN A 85 -17.53 6.00 -1.82
C ASN A 85 -16.17 5.33 -1.59
N LEU A 86 -16.10 4.00 -1.58
CA LEU A 86 -14.85 3.27 -1.46
C LEU A 86 -13.91 3.52 -2.65
N HIS A 87 -14.42 3.51 -3.89
CA HIS A 87 -13.62 3.87 -5.08
C HIS A 87 -13.01 5.28 -4.91
N VAL A 88 -13.83 6.27 -4.54
CA VAL A 88 -13.38 7.66 -4.38
C VAL A 88 -12.35 7.80 -3.27
N VAL A 89 -12.63 7.28 -2.07
CA VAL A 89 -11.75 7.53 -0.92
C VAL A 89 -10.44 6.77 -1.02
N THR A 90 -10.43 5.59 -1.66
CA THR A 90 -9.24 4.73 -1.75
C THR A 90 -8.49 4.85 -3.07
N ASN A 91 -9.10 5.47 -4.08
CA ASN A 91 -8.59 5.53 -5.45
C ASN A 91 -8.19 4.15 -5.99
N ASP A 92 -8.96 3.11 -5.61
CA ASP A 92 -8.82 1.70 -6.01
C ASP A 92 -7.53 0.99 -5.62
N TYR A 93 -6.64 1.64 -4.88
CA TYR A 93 -5.43 1.04 -4.32
C TYR A 93 -5.74 0.20 -3.07
N CYS A 94 -6.77 -0.64 -3.17
CA CYS A 94 -7.23 -1.50 -2.10
C CYS A 94 -6.91 -2.96 -2.38
N TRP A 95 -6.36 -3.62 -1.37
CA TRP A 95 -6.25 -5.08 -1.33
C TRP A 95 -7.28 -5.66 -0.35
N ILE A 96 -8.12 -6.57 -0.84
CA ILE A 96 -9.25 -7.12 -0.07
C ILE A 96 -8.98 -8.59 0.25
N GLU A 97 -8.85 -8.90 1.53
CA GLU A 97 -8.75 -10.27 2.02
C GLU A 97 -10.07 -10.71 2.67
N ASN A 98 -10.49 -11.95 2.39
CA ASN A 98 -11.58 -12.59 3.11
C ASN A 98 -11.05 -13.37 4.32
N ARG A 99 -11.58 -13.08 5.51
CA ARG A 99 -11.25 -13.73 6.77
C ARG A 99 -12.52 -14.25 7.45
N GLY A 100 -13.30 -15.07 6.73
CA GLY A 100 -14.52 -15.69 7.23
C GLY A 100 -15.70 -14.73 7.22
N ASP A 101 -16.17 -14.32 8.39
CA ASP A 101 -17.27 -13.37 8.55
C ASP A 101 -16.83 -11.90 8.41
N THR A 102 -15.55 -11.67 8.10
CA THR A 102 -14.97 -10.34 7.99
C THR A 102 -14.15 -10.23 6.72
N LEU A 103 -14.31 -9.13 5.98
CA LEU A 103 -13.39 -8.72 4.92
C LEU A 103 -12.43 -7.67 5.48
N ARG A 104 -11.13 -7.82 5.22
CA ARG A 104 -10.14 -6.77 5.47
C ARG A 104 -9.84 -6.04 4.17
N VAL A 105 -10.09 -4.74 4.15
CA VAL A 105 -9.81 -3.85 3.03
C VAL A 105 -8.62 -2.99 3.42
N TYR A 106 -7.45 -3.34 2.91
CA TYR A 106 -6.21 -2.60 3.14
C TYR A 106 -6.06 -1.49 2.12
N ASP A 107 -5.91 -0.25 2.58
CA ASP A 107 -5.62 0.89 1.72
C ASP A 107 -4.09 1.01 1.58
N LEU A 108 -3.58 0.50 0.46
CA LEU A 108 -2.13 0.35 0.24
C LEU A 108 -1.43 1.69 0.07
N ARG A 109 -2.16 2.81 -0.08
CA ARG A 109 -1.55 4.14 -0.24
C ARG A 109 -0.84 4.61 1.03
N PHE A 110 -1.24 4.07 2.18
CA PHE A 110 -0.60 4.35 3.46
C PHE A 110 0.67 3.54 3.71
N GLY A 111 1.02 2.62 2.81
CA GLY A 111 2.25 1.84 2.89
C GLY A 111 2.19 0.70 3.92
N PHE A 112 3.37 0.16 4.21
CA PHE A 112 3.58 -1.01 5.07
C PHE A 112 4.38 -0.65 6.31
N THR A 113 4.13 -1.36 7.42
CA THR A 113 4.82 -1.15 8.68
C THR A 113 6.28 -1.63 8.67
N GLY A 114 6.68 -2.50 7.74
CA GLY A 114 7.98 -3.19 7.77
C GLY A 114 9.17 -2.23 7.86
N LYS A 115 9.20 -1.17 7.05
CA LYS A 115 10.30 -0.19 7.06
C LYS A 115 10.43 0.59 8.37
N PHE A 116 9.33 0.83 9.07
CA PHE A 116 9.37 1.51 10.37
C PHE A 116 9.81 0.57 11.49
N THR A 117 9.53 -0.72 11.37
CA THR A 117 9.70 -1.68 12.48
C THR A 117 10.90 -2.60 12.31
N ASN A 118 11.76 -2.33 11.32
CA ASN A 118 12.83 -3.22 10.89
C ASN A 118 12.29 -4.62 10.55
N ASN A 119 11.20 -4.64 9.79
CA ASN A 119 10.48 -5.83 9.32
C ASN A 119 9.95 -6.76 10.42
N ARG A 120 10.00 -6.36 11.70
CA ARG A 120 9.42 -7.13 12.82
C ARG A 120 7.91 -7.24 12.70
N ILE A 121 7.27 -6.17 12.23
CA ILE A 121 5.84 -6.14 11.91
C ILE A 121 5.71 -5.58 10.51
N ASP A 122 5.29 -6.41 9.57
CA ASP A 122 5.22 -6.07 8.16
C ASP A 122 3.82 -6.34 7.58
N GLN A 123 2.94 -5.37 7.79
CA GLN A 123 1.56 -5.40 7.33
C GLN A 123 1.14 -4.03 6.78
N PRO A 124 0.08 -3.95 5.96
CA PRO A 124 -0.44 -2.67 5.52
C PRO A 124 -0.82 -1.77 6.71
N LEU A 125 -0.48 -0.49 6.62
CA LEU A 125 -0.58 0.46 7.72
C LEU A 125 -2.02 0.72 8.16
N MET A 126 -2.94 0.80 7.20
CA MET A 126 -4.30 1.30 7.41
C MET A 126 -5.30 0.60 6.50
N GLY A 127 -6.57 0.62 6.93
CA GLY A 127 -7.66 0.09 6.15
C GLY A 127 -8.97 0.05 6.94
N PHE A 128 -9.84 -0.86 6.52
CA PHE A 128 -11.16 -1.06 7.10
C PHE A 128 -11.45 -2.56 7.25
N GLN A 129 -12.21 -2.90 8.27
CA GLN A 129 -12.82 -4.22 8.43
C GLN A 129 -14.30 -4.09 8.08
N LEU A 130 -14.79 -4.98 7.22
CA LEU A 130 -16.20 -5.06 6.84
C LEU A 130 -16.76 -6.37 7.40
N ILE A 131 -17.69 -6.26 8.35
CA ILE A 131 -18.32 -7.43 8.98
C ILE A 131 -19.52 -7.84 8.13
N GLN A 132 -19.56 -9.10 7.73
CA GLN A 132 -20.57 -9.66 6.82
C GLN A 132 -21.43 -10.73 7.50
N ARG A 133 -22.71 -10.76 7.12
CA ARG A 133 -23.64 -11.86 7.42
C ARG A 133 -24.33 -12.26 6.12
N ASN A 134 -24.34 -13.55 5.79
CA ASN A 134 -24.86 -14.06 4.52
C ASN A 134 -24.29 -13.32 3.30
N ARG A 135 -22.99 -12.99 3.33
CA ARG A 135 -22.28 -12.21 2.29
C ARG A 135 -22.77 -10.76 2.08
N LEU A 136 -23.59 -10.24 2.99
CA LEU A 136 -23.97 -8.83 3.03
C LEU A 136 -23.18 -8.12 4.12
N ILE A 137 -22.51 -7.03 3.77
CA ILE A 137 -21.79 -6.17 4.70
C ILE A 137 -22.80 -5.42 5.55
N GLN A 138 -22.69 -5.59 6.87
CA GLN A 138 -23.60 -4.97 7.84
C GLN A 138 -22.96 -3.78 8.56
N ARG A 139 -21.65 -3.86 8.81
CA ARG A 139 -20.91 -2.88 9.60
C ARG A 139 -19.50 -2.72 9.07
N SER A 140 -18.92 -1.55 9.30
CA SER A 140 -17.50 -1.28 9.04
C SER A 140 -16.81 -0.72 10.28
N LYS A 141 -15.51 -0.99 10.40
CA LYS A 141 -14.63 -0.44 11.42
C LYS A 141 -13.31 -0.03 10.77
N SER A 142 -12.73 1.11 11.16
CA SER A 142 -11.39 1.47 10.73
C SER A 142 -10.33 0.61 11.44
N PHE A 143 -9.26 0.31 10.73
CA PHE A 143 -8.11 -0.44 11.23
C PHE A 143 -6.83 0.36 11.01
N ARG A 144 -5.93 0.32 12.00
CA ARG A 144 -4.55 0.77 11.90
C ARG A 144 -3.66 -0.37 12.37
N GLY A 145 -2.67 -0.73 11.57
CA GLY A 145 -1.74 -1.82 11.83
C GLY A 145 -0.46 -1.43 12.55
N VAL A 146 -0.34 -0.16 12.98
CA VAL A 146 0.88 0.31 13.65
C VAL A 146 0.85 -0.02 15.13
N ASP A 147 1.85 -0.78 15.54
CA ASP A 147 2.36 -0.76 16.90
C ASP A 147 3.53 0.25 16.96
N TRP A 148 3.30 1.40 17.59
CA TRP A 148 4.30 2.48 17.65
C TRP A 148 5.50 2.11 18.51
N GLU A 149 5.35 1.16 19.45
CA GLU A 149 6.45 0.68 20.28
C GLU A 149 7.43 -0.19 19.48
N ALA A 150 6.96 -0.78 18.38
CA ALA A 150 7.78 -1.56 17.47
C ALA A 150 8.60 -0.70 16.48
N VAL A 151 8.48 0.63 16.50
CA VAL A 151 9.23 1.50 15.59
C VAL A 151 10.72 1.51 15.94
N ASP A 152 11.55 1.21 14.95
CA ASP A 152 13.00 1.31 15.01
C ASP A 152 13.46 2.47 14.11
N PHE A 153 13.52 3.67 14.71
CA PHE A 153 13.90 4.88 13.99
C PHE A 153 15.36 4.85 13.52
N LYS A 154 16.24 4.17 14.26
CA LYS A 154 17.65 4.03 13.88
C LYS A 154 17.79 3.27 12.58
N THR A 155 17.08 2.15 12.44
CA THR A 155 17.07 1.39 11.20
C THR A 155 16.33 2.13 10.10
N TYR A 156 15.21 2.79 10.42
CA TYR A 156 14.48 3.60 9.44
C TYR A 156 15.38 4.66 8.78
N LEU A 157 16.17 5.40 9.58
CA LEU A 157 17.11 6.39 9.04
C LEU A 157 18.17 5.79 8.12
N LYS A 158 18.59 4.54 8.33
CA LYS A 158 19.51 3.87 7.39
C LYS A 158 18.87 3.73 6.02
N TYR A 159 17.62 3.26 5.93
CA TYR A 159 16.89 3.22 4.66
C TYR A 159 16.76 4.63 4.06
N VAL A 160 16.44 5.64 4.88
CA VAL A 160 16.31 7.02 4.40
C VAL A 160 17.60 7.50 3.72
N PHE A 161 18.75 7.21 4.30
CA PHE A 161 20.05 7.63 3.76
C PHE A 161 20.69 6.63 2.79
N GLY A 162 19.99 5.56 2.41
CA GLY A 162 20.51 4.56 1.48
C GLY A 162 21.63 3.68 2.07
N LEU A 163 21.65 3.53 3.40
CA LEU A 163 22.63 2.76 4.17
C LEU A 163 22.07 1.40 4.67
N GLY A 164 20.90 1.02 4.17
CA GLY A 164 20.15 -0.17 4.57
C GLY A 164 20.35 -1.33 3.59
#